data_AF-A0A5C4LMK8-F1
#
_entry.id   AF-A0A5C4LMK8-F1
#
_cell.length_a   1.000
_cell.length_b   1.000
_cell.length_c   1.000
_cell.angle_alpha   90.00
_cell.angle_beta   90.00
_cell.angle_gamma   90.00
#
_symmetry.space_group_name_H-M   'P 1'
#
loop_
_entity.id
_entity.type
_entity.pdbx_description
1 polymer ?
#
loop_
_entity_poly.entity_id
_entity_poly.type
_entity_poly.pdbx_seq_one_letter_code
_entity_poly.pdbx_strand_id
1 'polypeptide(L)'
;MLSLPATFRATLRVPVTMPEGPADTLAGLAPRLAACWRPPADLEAAAITARFALRRDGSLQGTPRITFTRVPPRWRDALVAETLASLARCTPARLTAGLGGAVAGRPIALRFVYPGPNQGDRP
;
A
#
# COMPACT_ATOMS: atom_id res chain seq x y z
N MET A 1 2.90 -27.13 12.84
CA MET A 1 2.56 -25.72 13.12
C MET A 1 3.11 -24.85 12.00
N LEU A 2 2.28 -24.34 11.10
CA LEU A 2 2.71 -23.31 10.15
C LEU A 2 2.90 -22.00 10.94
N SER A 3 4.14 -21.60 11.19
CA SER A 3 4.43 -20.26 11.70
C SER A 3 3.98 -19.26 10.64
N LEU A 4 2.97 -18.44 10.95
CA LEU A 4 2.61 -17.32 10.11
C LEU A 4 3.85 -16.43 9.95
N PRO A 5 4.20 -15.98 8.73
CA PRO A 5 5.29 -15.03 8.55
C PRO A 5 5.03 -13.81 9.43
N ALA A 6 6.06 -13.34 10.14
CA ALA A 6 5.99 -12.21 11.05
C ALA A 6 5.55 -10.89 10.37
N THR A 7 5.48 -10.88 9.04
CA THR A 7 5.16 -9.71 8.22
C THR A 7 4.06 -10.05 7.22
N PHE A 8 2.98 -9.28 7.22
CA PHE A 8 2.01 -9.31 6.14
C PHE A 8 2.61 -8.65 4.90
N ARG A 9 2.63 -9.36 3.76
CA ARG A 9 3.18 -8.84 2.50
C ARG A 9 2.13 -8.97 1.39
N ALA A 10 1.99 -7.91 0.59
CA ALA A 10 1.13 -7.95 -0.59
C ALA A 10 1.76 -7.16 -1.75
N THR A 11 1.48 -7.59 -2.98
CA THR A 11 1.80 -6.85 -4.21
C THR A 11 0.48 -6.48 -4.88
N LEU A 12 0.33 -5.22 -5.27
CA LEU A 12 -0.85 -4.70 -5.94
C LEU A 12 -0.45 -4.00 -7.23
N ARG A 13 -1.23 -4.22 -8.29
CA ARG A 13 -1.21 -3.34 -9.46
C ARG A 13 -2.03 -2.10 -9.13
N VAL A 14 -1.47 -0.92 -9.29
CA VAL A 14 -2.14 0.36 -8.99
C VAL A 14 -2.37 1.17 -10.28
N PRO A 15 -3.38 2.06 -10.32
CA PRO A 15 -4.34 2.39 -9.24
C PRO A 15 -5.33 1.24 -8.96
N VAL A 16 -5.81 1.17 -7.71
CA VAL A 16 -6.86 0.23 -7.30
C VAL A 16 -8.10 0.98 -6.84
N THR A 17 -9.27 0.39 -7.07
CA THR A 17 -10.54 0.92 -6.53
C THR A 17 -10.60 0.69 -5.02
N MET A 18 -11.10 1.69 -4.28
CA MET A 18 -11.37 1.56 -2.84
C MET A 18 -12.42 0.48 -2.59
N PRO A 19 -12.15 -0.55 -1.77
CA PRO A 19 -13.17 -1.52 -1.39
C PRO A 19 -14.31 -0.86 -0.58
N GLU A 20 -15.51 -1.41 -0.68
CA GLU A 20 -16.65 -1.01 0.16
C GLU A 20 -16.52 -1.58 1.58
N GLY A 21 -17.08 -0.86 2.55
CA GLY A 21 -17.14 -1.32 3.95
C GLY A 21 -15.78 -1.46 4.67
N PRO A 22 -15.78 -1.72 5.98
CA PRO A 22 -14.54 -1.97 6.72
C PRO A 22 -13.85 -3.26 6.23
N ALA A 23 -12.52 -3.26 6.20
CA ALA A 23 -11.77 -4.48 5.92
C ALA A 23 -11.85 -5.42 7.14
N ASP A 24 -12.22 -6.68 6.90
CA ASP A 24 -12.24 -7.74 7.92
C ASP A 24 -11.16 -8.82 7.67
N THR A 25 -10.52 -8.78 6.50
CA THR A 25 -9.47 -9.74 6.11
C THR A 25 -8.20 -9.04 5.63
N LEU A 26 -7.07 -9.74 5.69
CA LEU A 26 -5.82 -9.27 5.10
C LEU A 26 -5.94 -9.06 3.58
N ALA A 27 -6.76 -9.85 2.89
CA ALA A 27 -7.03 -9.69 1.47
C ALA A 27 -7.73 -8.36 1.15
N GLY A 28 -8.68 -7.93 2.00
CA GLY A 28 -9.35 -6.63 1.87
C GLY A 28 -8.51 -5.44 2.36
N LEU A 29 -7.52 -5.68 3.22
CA LEU A 29 -6.67 -4.63 3.79
C LEU A 29 -5.77 -3.97 2.76
N ALA A 30 -5.06 -4.78 1.97
CA ALA A 30 -4.07 -4.29 1.00
C ALA A 30 -4.65 -3.30 -0.04
N PRO A 31 -5.77 -3.60 -0.75
CA PRO A 31 -6.36 -2.65 -1.69
C PRO A 31 -6.90 -1.41 -0.99
N ARG A 32 -7.47 -1.53 0.22
CA ARG A 32 -7.92 -0.36 1.01
C ARG A 32 -6.77 0.60 1.34
N LEU A 33 -5.59 0.09 1.70
CA LEU A 33 -4.41 0.92 1.98
C LEU A 33 -3.77 1.51 0.72
N ALA A 34 -3.95 0.88 -0.44
CA ALA A 34 -3.38 1.31 -1.72
C ALA A 34 -4.31 2.22 -2.55
N ALA A 35 -5.60 2.27 -2.24
CA ALA A 35 -6.61 2.96 -3.05
C ALA A 35 -6.43 4.49 -3.18
N CYS A 36 -5.72 5.12 -2.26
CA CYS A 36 -5.42 6.56 -2.32
C CYS A 36 -4.19 6.89 -3.15
N TRP A 37 -3.45 5.88 -3.64
CA TRP A 37 -2.24 6.08 -4.43
C TRP A 37 -2.59 6.56 -5.83
N ARG A 38 -1.91 7.61 -6.28
CA ARG A 38 -2.08 8.18 -7.62
C ARG A 38 -0.73 8.17 -8.33
N PRO A 39 -0.66 7.91 -9.64
CA PRO A 39 0.59 8.06 -10.36
C PRO A 39 1.01 9.53 -10.34
N PRO A 40 2.27 9.85 -9.99
CA PRO A 40 2.88 11.13 -10.37
C PRO A 40 2.67 11.40 -11.87
N ALA A 41 2.62 12.70 -12.25
CA ALA A 41 2.55 13.11 -13.65
C ALA A 41 3.63 12.39 -14.48
N ASP A 42 3.38 12.05 -15.74
CA ASP A 42 4.35 11.45 -16.68
C ASP A 42 5.14 10.23 -16.15
N LEU A 43 4.66 9.57 -15.09
CA LEU A 43 5.29 8.39 -14.54
C LEU A 43 5.20 7.23 -15.55
N GLU A 44 6.32 6.58 -15.82
CA GLU A 44 6.37 5.35 -16.61
C GLU A 44 6.14 4.11 -15.74
N ALA A 45 6.32 2.91 -16.29
CA ALA A 45 6.25 1.69 -15.49
C ALA A 45 7.20 1.76 -14.27
N ALA A 46 6.65 1.53 -13.08
CA ALA A 46 7.38 1.70 -11.83
C ALA A 46 6.96 0.65 -10.79
N ALA A 47 7.85 0.39 -9.84
CA ALA A 47 7.53 -0.38 -8.65
C ALA A 47 8.16 0.22 -7.40
N ILE A 48 7.41 0.24 -6.30
CA ILE A 48 7.86 0.76 -5.01
C ILE A 48 7.29 -0.10 -3.88
N THR A 49 8.09 -0.36 -2.83
CA THR A 49 7.65 -1.11 -1.65
C THR A 49 7.76 -0.25 -0.41
N ALA A 50 6.64 -0.05 0.28
CA ALA A 50 6.59 0.59 1.59
C ALA A 50 6.41 -0.45 2.69
N ARG A 51 7.15 -0.30 3.79
CA ARG A 51 7.00 -1.07 5.03
C ARG A 51 6.54 -0.16 6.15
N PHE A 52 5.51 -0.57 6.88
CA PHE A 52 4.91 0.19 7.98
C PHE A 52 4.17 -0.74 8.93
N ALA A 53 3.58 -0.19 9.99
CA ALA A 53 2.65 -0.88 10.87
C ALA A 53 1.43 0.01 11.09
N LEU A 54 0.32 -0.60 11.52
CA LEU A 54 -0.90 0.12 11.89
C LEU A 54 -1.14 0.01 13.40
N ARG A 55 -1.87 0.96 13.96
CA ARG A 55 -2.53 0.80 15.26
C ARG A 55 -3.85 0.04 15.08
N ARG A 56 -4.48 -0.35 16.18
CA ARG A 56 -5.77 -1.07 16.19
C ARG A 56 -6.89 -0.29 15.50
N ASP A 57 -6.85 1.04 15.53
CA ASP A 57 -7.79 1.95 14.87
C ASP A 57 -7.53 2.15 13.36
N GLY A 58 -6.52 1.47 12.81
CA GLY A 58 -6.14 1.59 11.40
C GLY A 58 -5.25 2.79 11.08
N SER A 59 -4.84 3.60 12.05
CA SER A 59 -3.88 4.70 11.86
C SER A 59 -2.45 4.18 11.66
N LEU A 60 -1.60 4.95 10.97
CA LEU A 60 -0.17 4.61 10.82
C LEU A 60 0.55 4.64 12.16
N GLN A 61 1.23 3.55 12.51
CA GLN A 61 2.16 3.50 13.63
C GLN A 61 3.56 3.87 13.13
N GLY A 62 4.00 5.10 13.47
CA GLY A 62 5.27 5.65 13.01
C GLY A 62 5.26 6.02 11.52
N THR A 63 6.43 6.41 11.02
CA THR A 63 6.59 6.81 9.61
C THR A 63 6.82 5.59 8.72
N PRO A 64 6.02 5.39 7.66
CA PRO A 64 6.30 4.35 6.67
C PRO A 64 7.70 4.52 6.06
N ARG A 65 8.37 3.39 5.81
CA ARG A 65 9.72 3.36 5.23
C ARG A 65 9.68 2.73 3.85
N ILE A 66 10.31 3.39 2.88
CA ILE A 66 10.50 2.81 1.55
C ILE A 66 11.67 1.84 1.61
N THR A 67 11.44 0.61 1.15
CA THR A 67 12.41 -0.50 1.22
C THR A 67 12.85 -0.98 -0.16
N PHE A 68 12.17 -0.54 -1.21
CA PHE A 68 12.51 -0.87 -2.60
C PHE A 68 11.92 0.19 -3.53
N THR A 69 12.67 0.56 -4.55
CA THR A 69 12.20 1.38 -5.68
C THR A 69 12.83 0.88 -6.98
N ARG A 70 12.01 0.83 -8.04
CA ARG A 70 12.41 0.61 -9.42
C ARG A 70 11.71 1.64 -10.27
N VAL A 71 12.44 2.70 -10.59
CA VAL A 71 11.99 3.83 -11.39
C VAL A 71 13.23 4.63 -11.84
N PRO A 72 13.22 5.32 -13.00
CA PRO A 72 14.31 6.23 -13.35
C PRO A 72 14.53 7.32 -12.28
N PRO A 73 15.78 7.80 -12.08
CA PRO A 73 16.12 8.74 -11.01
C PRO A 73 15.23 10.00 -10.96
N ARG A 74 14.84 10.54 -12.13
CA ARG A 74 13.98 11.73 -12.25
C ARG A 74 12.62 11.62 -11.52
N TRP A 75 12.12 10.40 -11.33
CA TRP A 75 10.82 10.12 -10.72
C TRP A 75 10.92 9.60 -9.28
N ARG A 76 12.13 9.31 -8.78
CA ARG A 76 12.33 8.62 -7.51
C ARG A 76 11.69 9.37 -6.35
N ASP A 77 11.95 10.66 -6.23
CA ASP A 77 11.48 11.45 -5.09
C ASP A 77 9.97 11.69 -5.15
N ALA A 78 9.44 11.97 -6.34
CA ALA A 78 8.01 12.10 -6.56
C ALA A 78 7.26 10.80 -6.23
N LEU A 79 7.79 9.65 -6.66
CA LEU A 79 7.21 8.34 -6.37
C LEU A 79 7.25 8.01 -4.87
N VAL A 80 8.36 8.31 -4.19
CA VAL A 80 8.50 8.12 -2.74
C VAL A 80 7.50 9.02 -2.00
N ALA A 81 7.47 10.32 -2.31
CA ALA A 81 6.59 11.28 -1.67
C ALA A 81 5.12 10.88 -1.85
N GLU A 82 4.72 10.49 -3.06
CA GLU A 82 3.35 10.10 -3.35
C GLU A 82 2.96 8.79 -2.66
N THR A 83 3.84 7.79 -2.60
CA THR A 83 3.56 6.55 -1.85
C THR A 83 3.40 6.80 -0.34
N LEU A 84 4.18 7.70 0.24
CA LEU A 84 4.04 8.06 1.66
C LEU A 84 2.76 8.87 1.90
N ALA A 85 2.49 9.86 1.05
CA ALA A 85 1.30 10.69 1.13
C ALA A 85 0.02 9.87 0.91
N SER A 86 0.03 8.89 -0.01
CA SER A 86 -1.12 8.03 -0.25
C SER A 86 -1.46 7.16 0.96
N LEU A 87 -0.44 6.61 1.64
CA LEU A 87 -0.65 5.86 2.87
C LEU A 87 -1.26 6.74 3.95
N ALA A 88 -0.76 7.97 4.12
CA ALA A 88 -1.33 8.93 5.05
C ALA A 88 -2.81 9.23 4.71
N ARG A 89 -3.13 9.49 3.43
CA ARG A 89 -4.52 9.75 2.98
C ARG A 89 -5.47 8.57 3.18
N CYS A 90 -4.97 7.34 3.10
CA CYS A 90 -5.76 6.12 3.28
C CYS A 90 -5.80 5.64 4.74
N THR A 91 -5.24 6.41 5.68
CA THR A 91 -5.29 6.11 7.11
C THR A 91 -5.94 7.25 7.90
N PRO A 92 -6.72 6.95 8.96
CA PRO A 92 -7.00 5.62 9.53
C PRO A 92 -7.80 4.72 8.58
N ALA A 93 -7.30 3.52 8.32
CA ALA A 93 -8.00 2.57 7.47
C ALA A 93 -9.24 2.05 8.21
N ARG A 94 -10.38 1.96 7.52
CA ARG A 94 -11.59 1.36 8.10
C ARG A 94 -11.38 -0.15 8.26
N LEU A 95 -11.19 -0.60 9.49
CA LEU A 95 -11.01 -2.01 9.86
C LEU A 95 -12.13 -2.46 10.78
N THR A 96 -12.46 -3.75 10.76
CA THR A 96 -13.24 -4.37 11.84
C THR A 96 -12.38 -4.45 13.10
N ALA A 97 -13.03 -4.61 14.27
CA ALA A 97 -12.31 -4.79 15.54
C ALA A 97 -11.40 -6.03 15.53
N GLY A 98 -11.86 -7.11 14.90
CA GLY A 98 -11.10 -8.36 14.74
C GLY A 98 -9.83 -8.14 13.93
N LEU A 99 -9.95 -7.56 12.73
CA LEU A 99 -8.78 -7.29 11.88
C LEU A 99 -7.85 -6.26 12.52
N GLY A 100 -8.39 -5.18 13.09
CA GLY A 100 -7.60 -4.16 13.77
C GLY A 100 -6.74 -4.74 14.89
N GLY A 101 -7.28 -5.65 15.71
CA GLY A 101 -6.50 -6.39 16.71
C GLY A 101 -5.43 -7.30 16.09
N ALA A 102 -5.75 -7.98 15.00
CA ALA A 102 -4.87 -8.94 14.34
C ALA A 102 -3.68 -8.30 13.59
N VAL A 103 -3.76 -7.02 13.20
CA VAL A 103 -2.70 -6.32 12.44
C VAL A 103 -1.97 -5.25 13.26
N ALA A 104 -2.51 -4.83 14.40
CA ALA A 104 -1.91 -3.80 15.24
C ALA A 104 -0.45 -4.13 15.59
N GLY A 105 0.46 -3.18 15.34
CA GLY A 105 1.89 -3.31 15.62
C GLY A 105 2.66 -4.30 14.75
N ARG A 106 1.97 -5.04 13.86
CA ARG A 106 2.62 -6.02 13.00
C ARG A 106 3.17 -5.36 11.74
N PRO A 107 4.39 -5.72 11.32
CA PRO A 107 4.94 -5.23 10.05
C PRO A 107 4.05 -5.61 8.86
N ILE A 108 3.77 -4.61 8.03
CA ILE A 108 3.10 -4.71 6.73
C ILE A 108 4.09 -4.23 5.67
N ALA A 109 4.23 -4.97 4.57
CA ALA A 109 4.97 -4.53 3.39
C ALA A 109 4.07 -4.58 2.15
N LEU A 110 3.75 -3.41 1.59
CA LEU A 110 2.96 -3.30 0.37
C LEU A 110 3.87 -2.91 -0.80
N ARG A 111 3.83 -3.70 -1.87
CA ARG A 111 4.47 -3.40 -3.14
C ARG A 111 3.46 -2.88 -4.14
N PHE A 112 3.64 -1.64 -4.56
CA PHE A 112 2.86 -0.96 -5.58
C PHE A 112 3.55 -1.19 -6.92
N VAL A 113 2.82 -1.72 -7.90
CA VAL A 113 3.30 -1.94 -9.27
C VAL A 113 2.44 -1.13 -10.22
N TYR A 114 3.02 -0.09 -10.81
CA TYR A 114 2.35 0.74 -11.80
C TYR A 114 2.84 0.33 -13.20
N PRO A 115 1.94 -0.09 -14.12
CA PRO A 115 2.35 -0.59 -15.43
C PRO A 115 2.66 0.52 -16.45
N GLY A 116 2.49 1.79 -16.09
CA GLY A 116 2.57 2.94 -17.00
C GLY A 116 1.21 3.30 -17.62
N PRO A 117 1.07 4.51 -18.19
CA PRO A 117 -0.19 4.98 -18.79
C PRO A 117 -0.61 4.17 -20.02
N ASN A 118 0.34 3.55 -20.73
CA ASN A 118 0.09 2.92 -22.03
C ASN A 118 -0.24 1.41 -21.97
N GLN A 119 -0.50 0.85 -20.78
CA GLN A 119 -0.83 -0.59 -20.63
C GLN A 119 -2.28 -0.86 -20.22
N GLY A 120 -3.14 0.17 -20.19
CA GLY A 120 -4.59 0.02 -20.01
C GLY A 120 -5.34 -0.45 -21.26
N ASP A 121 -4.67 -0.55 -22.41
CA ASP A 121 -5.27 -0.77 -23.73
C ASP A 121 -4.67 -1.99 -24.44
N ARG A 122 -4.66 -3.14 -23.75
CA ARG A 122 -4.41 -4.44 -24.40
C ARG A 122 -5.75 -5.16 -24.58
N PRO A 123 -6.21 -5.39 -25.83
CA PRO A 123 -7.46 -6.12 -26.11
C PRO A 123 -7.41 -7.56 -25.59
#